data_AF-A0A8K0H1K3-F1
#
_entry.id   AF-A0A8K0H1K3-F1
#
_cell.length_a   1.000
_cell.length_b   1.000
_cell.length_c   1.000
_cell.angle_alpha   90.00
_cell.angle_beta   90.00
_cell.angle_gamma   90.00
#
_symmetry.space_group_name_H-M   'P 1'
#
loop_
_entity.id
_entity.type
_entity.pdbx_description
1 polymer ?
#
loop_
_entity_poly.entity_id
_entity_poly.type
_entity_poly.pdbx_seq_one_letter_code
_entity_poly.pdbx_strand_id
1 'polypeptide(L)'
;MDFNYIPTQKQMYQNLSKPNNKRLTLDQVRFLETSFQSNPKLLPDRKLELAAKLGMSPRQIAIWYQNRRARHKTEKIELDYRTIQLKLDNVLVEKRRLEKEVGVLKQELNRAQQMILLASTQSSVSLPSGSASGNDEHISSSSINNDNFGSESAYGSENGSGLQVEDLYTCLAYWP
;
A
#
# COMPACT_ATOMS: atom_id res chain seq x y z
N MET A 1 -62.27 31.02 -21.44
CA MET A 1 -61.80 29.62 -21.26
C MET A 1 -60.36 29.74 -20.76
N ASP A 2 -60.19 29.89 -19.45
CA ASP A 2 -58.86 30.00 -18.85
C ASP A 2 -58.25 28.60 -18.81
N PHE A 3 -57.36 28.33 -19.77
CA PHE A 3 -56.54 27.14 -19.74
C PHE A 3 -55.62 27.24 -18.52
N ASN A 4 -55.90 26.39 -17.53
CA ASN A 4 -55.03 26.14 -16.39
C ASN A 4 -53.61 25.88 -16.90
N TYR A 5 -52.74 26.86 -16.71
CA TYR A 5 -51.33 26.77 -17.04
C TYR A 5 -50.67 25.78 -16.09
N ILE A 6 -50.39 24.57 -16.57
CA ILE A 6 -49.57 23.58 -15.87
C ILE A 6 -48.12 23.84 -16.28
N PRO A 7 -47.25 24.33 -15.39
CA PRO A 7 -45.87 24.62 -15.73
C PRO A 7 -45.11 23.34 -16.12
N THR A 8 -44.32 23.43 -17.18
CA THR A 8 -43.52 22.30 -17.68
C THR A 8 -42.43 21.88 -16.68
N GLN A 9 -42.00 20.61 -16.70
CA GLN A 9 -40.90 20.11 -15.83
C GLN A 9 -39.67 21.02 -15.85
N LYS A 10 -39.32 21.58 -17.01
CA LYS A 10 -38.20 22.53 -17.16
C LYS A 10 -38.43 23.83 -16.37
N GLN A 11 -39.66 24.33 -16.29
CA GLN A 11 -40.03 25.53 -15.54
C GLN A 11 -40.11 25.30 -14.03
N MET A 12 -40.53 24.13 -13.56
CA MET A 12 -40.47 23.80 -12.12
C MET A 12 -39.03 23.70 -11.60
N TYR A 13 -38.07 23.27 -12.43
CA TYR A 13 -36.65 23.33 -12.07
C TYR A 13 -36.01 24.73 -12.20
N GLN A 14 -36.60 25.64 -12.99
CA GLN A 14 -36.10 27.01 -13.18
C GLN A 14 -36.57 27.98 -12.08
N ASN A 15 -37.66 27.67 -11.38
CA ASN A 15 -38.15 28.44 -10.22
C ASN A 15 -37.51 28.04 -8.87
N LEU A 16 -36.56 27.11 -8.87
CA LEU A 16 -35.75 26.78 -7.68
C LEU A 16 -34.75 27.92 -7.43
N SER A 17 -35.26 28.94 -6.74
CA SER A 17 -34.59 29.95 -5.93
C SER A 17 -33.07 29.96 -6.03
N LYS A 18 -32.52 31.09 -6.50
CA LYS A 18 -31.10 31.47 -6.45
C LYS A 18 -30.39 30.75 -5.29
N PRO A 19 -29.29 30.01 -5.52
CA PRO A 19 -28.64 29.27 -4.46
C PRO A 19 -28.22 30.25 -3.37
N ASN A 20 -28.96 30.26 -2.27
CA ASN A 20 -28.58 30.95 -1.06
C ASN A 20 -27.28 30.31 -0.61
N ASN A 21 -26.15 30.97 -0.89
CA ASN A 21 -24.80 30.59 -0.45
C ASN A 21 -24.64 30.75 1.06
N LYS A 22 -25.62 30.26 1.83
CA LYS A 22 -25.56 30.14 3.28
C LYS A 22 -24.70 28.92 3.58
N ARG A 23 -23.67 29.11 4.41
CA ARG A 23 -22.90 27.99 4.99
C ARG A 23 -23.87 27.02 5.67
N LEU A 24 -23.63 25.73 5.49
CA LEU A 24 -24.39 24.71 6.21
C LEU A 24 -24.12 24.83 7.71
N THR A 25 -25.16 24.67 8.51
CA THR A 25 -25.05 24.61 9.96
C THR A 25 -24.33 23.33 10.39
N LEU A 26 -23.79 23.32 11.61
CA LEU A 26 -23.10 22.14 12.14
C LEU A 26 -24.02 20.92 12.19
N ASP A 27 -25.28 21.09 12.59
CA ASP A 27 -26.25 20.00 12.66
C ASP A 27 -26.61 19.45 11.28
N GLN A 28 -26.75 20.32 10.27
CA GLN A 28 -26.92 19.89 8.88
C GLN A 28 -25.73 19.07 8.40
N VAL A 29 -24.50 19.51 8.70
CA VAL A 29 -23.28 18.76 8.33
C VAL A 29 -23.22 17.42 9.05
N ARG A 30 -23.54 17.36 10.35
CA ARG A 30 -23.56 16.10 11.12
C ARG A 30 -24.56 15.10 10.56
N PHE A 31 -25.75 15.56 10.19
CA PHE A 31 -26.77 14.71 9.59
C PHE A 31 -26.32 14.17 8.22
N LEU A 32 -25.76 15.04 7.38
CA LEU A 32 -25.21 14.66 6.08
C LEU A 32 -24.05 13.66 6.21
N GLU A 33 -23.17 13.86 7.19
CA GLU A 33 -22.05 12.95 7.46
C GLU A 33 -22.55 11.56 7.90
N THR A 34 -23.53 11.52 8.80
CA THR A 34 -24.16 10.25 9.22
C THR A 34 -24.80 9.53 8.03
N SER A 35 -25.51 10.27 7.18
CA SER A 35 -26.09 9.69 5.96
C SER A 35 -25.01 9.23 4.98
N PHE A 36 -23.90 9.95 4.84
CA PHE A 36 -22.79 9.60 3.96
C PHE A 36 -22.07 8.32 4.40
N GLN A 37 -21.83 8.17 5.71
CA GLN A 37 -21.23 6.97 6.29
C GLN A 37 -22.07 5.73 6.01
N SER A 38 -23.41 5.86 6.03
CA SER A 38 -24.31 4.75 5.69
C SER A 38 -24.35 4.43 4.20
N ASN A 39 -24.35 5.46 3.34
CA ASN A 39 -24.31 5.29 1.88
C ASN A 39 -23.60 6.49 1.22
N PRO A 40 -22.38 6.29 0.68
CA PRO A 40 -21.62 7.36 0.04
C PRO A 40 -22.15 7.72 -1.36
N LYS A 41 -23.00 6.86 -1.96
CA LYS A 41 -23.66 7.12 -3.24
C LYS A 41 -25.01 7.82 -2.98
N LEU A 42 -25.11 9.06 -3.45
CA LEU A 42 -26.33 9.84 -3.32
C LEU A 42 -27.35 9.42 -4.40
N LEU A 43 -28.34 8.62 -4.02
CA LEU A 43 -29.46 8.25 -4.89
C LEU A 43 -30.43 9.42 -5.08
N PRO A 44 -31.17 9.50 -6.21
CA PRO A 44 -32.13 10.58 -6.48
C PRO A 44 -33.21 10.73 -5.39
N ASP A 45 -33.83 9.63 -4.96
CA ASP A 45 -34.89 9.66 -3.95
C ASP A 45 -34.34 10.10 -2.60
N ARG A 46 -33.17 9.56 -2.23
CA ARG A 46 -32.49 9.95 -0.99
C ARG A 46 -32.10 11.42 -0.99
N LYS A 47 -31.68 11.97 -2.13
CA LYS A 47 -31.36 13.40 -2.27
C LYS A 47 -32.58 14.28 -1.99
N LEU A 48 -33.76 13.89 -2.49
CA LEU A 48 -35.01 14.62 -2.24
C LEU A 48 -35.42 14.51 -0.77
N GLU A 49 -35.29 13.32 -0.18
CA GLU A 49 -35.56 13.10 1.25
C GLU A 49 -34.65 13.97 2.14
N LEU A 50 -33.35 13.99 1.87
CA LEU A 50 -32.37 14.80 2.61
C LEU A 50 -32.64 16.31 2.43
N ALA A 51 -32.98 16.74 1.22
CA ALA A 51 -33.33 18.13 0.94
C ALA A 51 -34.55 18.57 1.75
N ALA A 52 -35.61 17.75 1.80
CA ALA A 52 -36.80 18.03 2.59
C ALA A 52 -36.50 18.05 4.10
N LYS A 53 -35.77 17.06 4.61
CA LYS A 53 -35.45 16.96 6.05
C LYS A 53 -34.57 18.10 6.56
N LEU A 54 -33.64 18.59 5.74
CA LEU A 54 -32.66 19.61 6.14
C LEU A 54 -33.07 21.03 5.74
N GLY A 55 -34.20 21.19 5.04
CA GLY A 55 -34.65 22.47 4.49
C GLY A 55 -33.67 23.06 3.47
N MET A 56 -33.00 22.21 2.69
CA MET A 56 -31.92 22.57 1.77
C MET A 56 -32.34 22.33 0.32
N SER A 57 -31.70 23.02 -0.63
CA SER A 57 -31.90 22.70 -2.05
C SER A 57 -31.26 21.33 -2.40
N PRO A 58 -31.88 20.52 -3.28
CA PRO A 58 -31.27 19.28 -3.78
C PRO A 58 -29.89 19.48 -4.40
N ARG A 59 -29.63 20.67 -4.98
CA ARG A 59 -28.34 21.07 -5.52
C ARG A 59 -27.27 21.16 -4.43
N GLN A 60 -27.57 21.78 -3.29
CA GLN A 60 -26.62 21.87 -2.16
C GLN A 60 -26.26 20.49 -1.60
N ILE A 61 -27.23 19.58 -1.48
CA ILE A 61 -26.98 18.19 -1.07
C ILE A 61 -26.03 17.51 -2.05
N ALA A 62 -26.27 17.66 -3.36
CA ALA A 62 -25.40 17.08 -4.39
C ALA A 62 -23.96 17.61 -4.33
N ILE A 63 -23.79 18.93 -4.23
CA ILE A 63 -22.47 19.57 -4.10
C ILE A 63 -21.76 19.12 -2.82
N TRP A 64 -22.49 19.04 -1.70
CA TRP A 64 -21.92 18.57 -0.45
C TRP A 64 -21.40 17.12 -0.58
N TYR A 65 -22.19 16.22 -1.17
CA TYR A 65 -21.77 14.83 -1.40
C TYR A 65 -20.57 14.72 -2.35
N GLN A 66 -20.51 15.55 -3.40
CA GLN A 66 -19.34 15.61 -4.29
C GLN A 66 -18.09 16.04 -3.52
N ASN A 67 -18.16 17.14 -2.78
CA ASN A 67 -17.05 17.65 -1.97
C ASN A 67 -16.63 16.66 -0.88
N ARG A 68 -17.59 15.98 -0.25
CA ARG A 68 -17.29 14.97 0.78
C ARG A 68 -16.55 13.78 0.19
N ARG A 69 -16.94 13.29 -0.99
CA ARG A 69 -16.20 12.22 -1.70
C ARG A 69 -14.78 12.65 -2.08
N ALA A 70 -14.61 13.88 -2.56
CA ALA A 70 -13.28 14.41 -2.87
C ALA A 70 -12.39 14.41 -1.63
N ARG A 71 -12.89 14.94 -0.50
CA ARG A 71 -12.16 14.91 0.79
C ARG A 71 -11.88 13.49 1.26
N HIS A 72 -12.86 12.58 1.18
CA HIS A 72 -12.67 11.18 1.57
C HIS A 72 -11.57 10.50 0.75
N LYS A 73 -11.47 10.79 -0.55
CA LYS A 73 -10.38 10.29 -1.40
C LYS A 73 -9.02 10.79 -0.91
N THR A 74 -8.92 12.09 -0.59
CA THR A 74 -7.69 12.67 -0.03
C THR A 74 -7.34 12.07 1.33
N GLU A 75 -8.30 12.01 2.26
CA GLU A 75 -8.15 11.39 3.59
C GLU A 75 -7.64 9.95 3.49
N LYS A 76 -8.18 9.18 2.54
CA LYS A 76 -7.76 7.80 2.27
C LYS A 76 -6.31 7.73 1.78
N ILE A 77 -5.94 8.56 0.81
CA ILE A 77 -4.57 8.61 0.27
C ILE A 77 -3.58 8.99 1.39
N GLU A 78 -3.90 9.99 2.20
CA GLU A 78 -3.04 10.40 3.31
C GLU A 78 -2.85 9.28 4.34
N LEU A 79 -3.92 8.56 4.68
CA LEU A 79 -3.84 7.41 5.59
C LEU A 79 -2.98 6.28 5.03
N ASP A 80 -3.16 5.96 3.74
CA ASP A 80 -2.41 4.92 3.06
C ASP A 80 -0.92 5.28 2.98
N TYR A 81 -0.60 6.55 2.67
CA TYR A 81 0.76 7.06 2.71
C TYR A 81 1.41 6.90 4.08
N ARG A 82 0.72 7.32 5.15
CA ARG A 82 1.22 7.16 6.54
C ARG A 82 1.46 5.70 6.88
N THR A 83 0.56 4.81 6.46
CA THR A 83 0.69 3.36 6.67
C THR A 83 1.93 2.80 5.98
N ILE A 84 2.17 3.21 4.72
CA ILE A 84 3.35 2.80 3.96
C ILE A 84 4.63 3.33 4.61
N GLN A 85 4.62 4.59 5.06
CA GLN A 85 5.77 5.20 5.73
C GLN A 85 6.16 4.44 7.00
N LEU A 86 5.19 4.08 7.86
CA LEU A 86 5.45 3.28 9.06
C LEU A 86 6.04 1.89 8.73
N LYS A 87 5.56 1.25 7.65
CA LYS A 87 6.11 -0.03 7.19
C LYS A 87 7.55 0.13 6.71
N LEU A 88 7.84 1.20 5.96
CA LEU A 88 9.18 1.50 5.49
C LEU A 88 10.14 1.70 6.66
N ASP A 89 9.75 2.51 7.65
CA ASP A 89 10.58 2.77 8.84
C ASP A 89 10.90 1.47 9.58
N ASN A 90 9.91 0.59 9.77
CA ASN A 90 10.12 -0.71 10.40
C ASN A 90 11.10 -1.59 9.61
N VAL A 91 10.95 -1.66 8.28
CA VAL A 91 11.87 -2.41 7.41
C VAL A 91 13.29 -1.85 7.47
N LEU A 92 13.45 -0.52 7.54
CA LEU A 92 14.77 0.13 7.66
C LEU A 92 15.45 -0.17 8.99
N VAL A 93 14.69 -0.21 10.09
CA VAL A 93 15.21 -0.62 11.41
C VAL A 93 15.69 -2.07 11.36
N GLU A 94 14.87 -2.96 10.81
CA GLU A 94 15.18 -4.38 10.74
C GLU A 94 16.39 -4.65 9.82
N LYS A 95 16.46 -3.98 8.67
CA LYS A 95 17.62 -4.02 7.79
C LYS A 95 18.90 -3.65 8.54
N ARG A 96 18.88 -2.54 9.30
CA ARG A 96 20.05 -2.09 10.06
C ARG A 96 20.47 -3.10 11.13
N ARG A 97 19.49 -3.76 11.78
CA ARG A 97 19.74 -4.83 12.75
C ARG A 97 20.46 -6.01 12.07
N LEU A 98 19.92 -6.48 10.95
CA LEU A 98 20.49 -7.59 10.19
C LEU A 98 21.88 -7.27 9.64
N GLU A 99 22.10 -6.06 9.13
CA GLU A 99 23.43 -5.62 8.67
C GLU A 99 24.47 -5.68 9.81
N LYS A 100 24.09 -5.30 11.03
CA LYS A 100 24.94 -5.40 12.21
C LYS A 100 25.24 -6.85 12.57
N GLU A 101 24.23 -7.72 12.58
CA GLU A 101 24.38 -9.15 12.88
C GLU A 101 25.27 -9.84 11.86
N VAL A 102 25.08 -9.57 10.57
CA VAL A 102 25.96 -10.06 9.51
C VAL A 102 27.41 -9.59 9.73
N GLY A 103 27.62 -8.34 10.15
CA GLY A 103 28.95 -7.83 10.47
C GLY A 103 29.62 -8.59 11.62
N VAL A 104 28.88 -8.85 12.70
CA VAL A 104 29.38 -9.60 13.87
C VAL A 104 29.71 -11.04 13.48
N LEU A 105 28.79 -11.73 12.80
CA LEU A 105 28.97 -13.13 12.39
C LEU A 105 30.17 -13.30 11.44
N LYS A 106 30.38 -12.35 10.51
CA LYS A 106 31.57 -12.35 9.65
C LYS A 106 32.86 -12.22 10.45
N GLN A 107 32.87 -11.38 11.50
CA GLN A 107 34.03 -11.20 12.37
C GLN A 107 34.32 -12.46 13.18
N GLU A 108 33.29 -13.11 13.72
CA GLU A 108 33.40 -14.38 14.44
C GLU A 108 33.91 -15.51 13.54
N LEU A 109 33.35 -15.63 12.34
CA LEU A 109 33.80 -16.60 11.33
C LEU A 109 35.28 -16.42 11.01
N ASN A 110 35.72 -15.17 10.79
CA ASN A 110 37.11 -14.89 10.51
C ASN A 110 38.04 -15.25 11.68
N ARG A 111 37.62 -14.97 12.92
CA ARG A 111 38.37 -15.40 14.12
C ARG A 111 38.48 -16.92 14.20
N ALA A 112 37.38 -17.65 13.99
CA ALA A 112 37.37 -19.11 14.02
C ALA A 112 38.30 -19.69 12.95
N GLN A 113 38.28 -19.15 11.74
CA GLN A 113 39.19 -19.53 10.65
C GLN A 113 40.66 -19.31 11.02
N GLN A 114 40.99 -18.16 11.63
CA GLN A 114 42.36 -17.90 12.11
C GLN A 114 42.78 -18.88 13.21
N MET A 115 41.91 -19.19 14.16
CA MET A 115 42.19 -20.17 15.23
C MET A 115 42.46 -21.57 14.67
N ILE A 116 41.68 -22.02 13.69
CA ILE A 116 41.89 -23.32 13.01
C ILE A 116 43.23 -23.35 12.27
N LEU A 117 43.59 -22.26 11.59
CA LEU A 117 44.87 -22.15 10.89
C LEU A 117 46.05 -22.26 11.87
N LEU A 118 45.98 -21.54 12.98
CA LEU A 118 47.01 -21.55 14.03
C LEU A 118 47.15 -22.90 14.75
N ALA A 119 46.06 -23.65 14.90
CA ALA A 119 46.09 -25.00 15.48
C ALA A 119 46.72 -26.03 14.51
N SER A 120 46.47 -25.86 13.21
CA SER A 120 47.03 -26.72 12.15
C SER A 120 48.55 -26.53 12.00
N THR A 121 49.08 -25.31 12.19
CA THR A 121 50.51 -25.02 12.07
C THR A 121 51.34 -25.42 13.29
N GLN A 122 50.74 -25.47 14.49
CA GLN A 122 51.42 -25.96 15.70
C GLN A 122 51.56 -27.49 15.73
N SER A 123 50.82 -28.21 14.90
CA SER A 123 50.87 -29.68 14.81
C SER A 123 52.05 -30.21 13.96
N SER A 124 52.83 -29.36 13.30
CA SER A 124 53.92 -29.77 12.39
C SER A 124 55.35 -29.49 12.87
N VAL A 125 55.56 -28.94 14.08
CA VAL A 125 56.91 -28.53 14.56
C VAL A 125 57.49 -29.38 15.71
N SER A 126 56.98 -30.58 15.93
CA SER A 126 57.63 -31.55 16.84
C SER A 126 58.03 -32.81 16.07
N LEU A 127 59.31 -32.87 15.64
CA LEU A 127 60.22 -34.03 15.61
C LEU A 127 61.36 -33.80 14.58
N PRO A 128 62.65 -33.85 14.98
CA PRO A 128 63.75 -34.07 14.04
C PRO A 128 64.17 -35.55 14.00
N SER A 129 64.59 -35.96 12.79
CA SER A 129 65.46 -37.09 12.45
C SER A 129 64.80 -38.44 12.08
N GLY A 130 65.18 -38.94 10.90
CA GLY A 130 64.97 -40.33 10.49
C GLY A 130 64.59 -40.53 9.02
N SER A 131 65.60 -40.67 8.16
CA SER A 131 65.54 -41.07 6.75
C SER A 131 64.76 -42.37 6.48
N ALA A 132 64.00 -42.45 5.36
CA ALA A 132 64.05 -43.58 4.42
C ALA A 132 63.15 -43.39 3.18
N SER A 133 63.75 -43.77 2.05
CA SER A 133 63.24 -44.06 0.70
C SER A 133 61.89 -44.77 0.59
N GLY A 134 61.18 -44.56 -0.52
CA GLY A 134 60.15 -45.49 -1.00
C GLY A 134 59.12 -44.83 -1.91
N ASN A 135 59.22 -45.10 -3.21
CA ASN A 135 58.21 -44.78 -4.21
C ASN A 135 56.89 -45.52 -3.89
N ASP A 136 55.74 -44.97 -4.27
CA ASP A 136 54.72 -45.73 -5.03
C ASP A 136 53.53 -44.87 -5.46
N GLU A 137 53.02 -45.25 -6.62
CA GLU A 137 51.88 -44.72 -7.37
C GLU A 137 50.55 -44.80 -6.60
N HIS A 138 49.61 -43.89 -6.86
CA HIS A 138 48.24 -44.30 -7.28
C HIS A 138 47.38 -43.13 -7.80
N ILE A 139 47.02 -43.25 -9.08
CA ILE A 139 45.67 -43.19 -9.67
C ILE A 139 44.69 -42.07 -9.22
N SER A 140 44.34 -41.27 -10.23
CA SER A 140 43.14 -40.43 -10.37
C SER A 140 41.82 -41.06 -9.92
N SER A 141 40.96 -40.28 -9.27
CA SER A 141 39.48 -40.23 -9.41
C SER A 141 38.94 -39.43 -8.22
N SER A 142 37.93 -38.58 -8.29
CA SER A 142 36.90 -38.34 -9.29
C SER A 142 36.25 -36.97 -8.96
N SER A 143 36.17 -36.08 -9.95
CA SER A 143 35.15 -35.04 -9.94
C SER A 143 33.81 -35.71 -10.20
N ILE A 144 32.96 -35.76 -9.18
CA ILE A 144 31.54 -36.08 -9.35
C ILE A 144 30.79 -34.75 -9.47
N ASN A 145 30.21 -34.56 -10.64
CA ASN A 145 29.23 -33.52 -10.94
C ASN A 145 27.86 -33.87 -10.35
N ASN A 146 26.96 -32.89 -10.47
CA ASN A 146 25.49 -32.94 -10.35
C ASN A 146 24.94 -32.82 -8.91
N ASP A 147 23.88 -32.06 -8.63
CA ASP A 147 22.70 -31.81 -9.45
C ASP A 147 22.12 -30.39 -9.36
N ASN A 148 21.63 -29.98 -10.52
CA ASN A 148 20.53 -29.06 -10.77
C ASN A 148 19.31 -29.33 -9.87
N PHE A 149 18.84 -28.33 -9.13
CA PHE A 149 17.48 -28.29 -8.60
C PHE A 149 16.83 -26.97 -9.02
N GLY A 150 16.07 -27.05 -10.11
CA GLY A 150 15.02 -26.09 -10.38
C GLY A 150 13.91 -26.23 -9.33
N SER A 151 13.41 -25.10 -8.84
CA SER A 151 12.03 -25.04 -8.37
C SER A 151 11.43 -23.74 -8.85
N GLU A 152 10.72 -23.89 -9.95
CA GLU A 152 9.58 -23.07 -10.33
C GLU A 152 8.61 -23.00 -9.14
N SER A 153 8.13 -21.80 -8.83
CA SER A 153 6.94 -21.63 -7.99
C SER A 153 6.16 -20.43 -8.49
N ALA A 154 5.18 -20.76 -9.32
CA ALA A 154 4.04 -19.94 -9.62
C ALA A 154 3.19 -19.75 -8.35
N TYR A 155 2.94 -18.50 -8.00
CA TYR A 155 1.75 -18.07 -7.27
C TYR A 155 1.14 -16.96 -8.14
N GLY A 156 -0.06 -17.07 -8.71
CA GLY A 156 -1.28 -17.50 -8.05
C GLY A 156 -2.06 -16.25 -7.68
N SER A 157 -2.92 -15.79 -8.59
CA SER A 157 -3.80 -14.63 -8.46
C SER A 157 -4.69 -14.69 -7.21
N GLU A 158 -4.72 -13.62 -6.42
CA GLU A 158 -5.88 -13.23 -5.63
C GLU A 158 -6.06 -11.70 -5.66
N ASN A 159 -6.97 -11.26 -6.54
CA ASN A 159 -8.02 -10.28 -6.27
C ASN A 159 -7.75 -9.21 -5.19
N GLY A 160 -6.88 -8.25 -5.51
CA GLY A 160 -6.96 -6.91 -4.95
C GLY A 160 -7.47 -6.00 -6.06
N SER A 161 -8.66 -5.40 -5.89
CA SER A 161 -9.17 -4.34 -6.75
C SER A 161 -8.20 -3.16 -6.76
N GLY A 162 -7.17 -3.24 -7.59
CA GLY A 162 -6.26 -2.15 -7.89
C GLY A 162 -7.09 -1.08 -8.56
N LEU A 163 -7.32 0.02 -7.84
CA LEU A 163 -7.84 1.24 -8.44
C LEU A 163 -6.90 1.57 -9.60
N GLN A 164 -7.39 1.35 -10.81
CA GLN A 164 -6.64 1.53 -12.03
C GLN A 164 -6.14 2.97 -12.05
N VAL A 165 -4.84 3.16 -12.30
CA VAL A 165 -4.18 4.48 -12.28
C VAL A 165 -4.92 5.50 -13.17
N GLU A 166 -5.71 5.03 -14.13
CA GLU A 166 -6.53 5.84 -15.03
C GLU A 166 -7.74 6.53 -14.36
N ASP A 167 -8.19 6.04 -13.21
CA ASP A 167 -9.18 6.74 -12.38
C ASP A 167 -8.57 7.95 -11.62
N LEU A 168 -7.24 8.02 -11.51
CA LEU A 168 -6.52 9.15 -10.92
C LEU A 168 -6.41 10.32 -11.92
N TYR A 169 -6.23 10.02 -13.21
CA TYR A 169 -6.14 11.04 -14.26
C TYR A 169 -7.51 11.67 -14.57
N THR A 170 -8.58 10.88 -14.54
CA THR A 170 -9.96 11.37 -14.78
C THR A 170 -10.42 12.38 -13.73
N CYS A 171 -9.91 12.28 -12.49
CA CYS A 171 -10.26 13.23 -11.42
C CYS A 171 -9.53 14.57 -11.51
N LEU A 172 -8.35 14.62 -12.16
CA LEU A 172 -7.57 15.83 -12.37
C LEU A 172 -7.94 16.53 -13.68
N ALA A 173 -8.42 15.80 -14.69
CA ALA A 173 -8.76 16.33 -16.01
C ALA A 173 -10.09 17.10 -16.07
N TYR A 174 -10.94 17.04 -15.05
CA TYR A 174 -12.27 17.67 -15.04
C TYR A 174 -12.51 18.59 -13.82
N TRP A 175 -11.53 19.43 -13.52
CA TRP A 175 -11.73 20.60 -12.66
C TRP A 175 -11.88 21.87 -13.53
N PRO A 176 -13.07 22.51 -13.59
CA PRO A 176 -13.26 23.79 -14.29
C PRO A 176 -12.61 24.98 -13.57
#